data_AF-A0A3D0QAC7-F1
#
_entry.id   AF-A0A3D0QAC7-F1
#
_cell.length_a   1.000
_cell.length_b   1.000
_cell.length_c   1.000
_cell.angle_alpha   90.00
_cell.angle_beta   90.00
_cell.angle_gamma   90.00
#
_symmetry.space_group_name_H-M   'P 1'
#
loop_
_entity.id
_entity.type
_entity.pdbx_description
1 polymer ?
#
loop_
_entity_poly.entity_id
_entity_poly.type
_entity_poly.pdbx_seq_one_letter_code
_entity_poly.pdbx_strand_id
1 'polypeptide(L)'
;MYLSCTDDNTAYNKAQHKSYNFMLSCFVQVVDSLIDMCIALHQRSQKLMPFLVGIVCLFGALSAQADDPPPLTGNFHQTQIAGYLAAPWAAAENPLGGWLITERGGTIIEYTNAGQRLEIPLQIDQLYVAGQGGLLDIVLADDFTESRRVYLSFAVGDDSENYLAFGTTQLVGDKPEVQRLFTVKTAKDTPVHYGGRLLKMADGTWLMTSGDGFDYREQAQQKNSMLGKVLRFN
;
A
#
# COMPACT_ATOMS: atom_id res chain seq x y z
N MET A 1 -28.16 29.64 -94.74
CA MET A 1 -26.72 29.87 -94.97
C MET A 1 -25.99 28.99 -93.96
N TYR A 2 -25.25 28.00 -94.46
CA TYR A 2 -24.43 27.09 -93.66
C TYR A 2 -23.36 27.85 -92.87
N LEU A 3 -23.00 27.36 -91.69
CA LEU A 3 -21.60 27.30 -91.23
C LEU A 3 -21.46 26.15 -90.23
N SER A 4 -20.95 25.04 -90.74
CA SER A 4 -20.34 23.95 -89.99
C SER A 4 -19.09 24.44 -89.29
N CYS A 5 -18.90 24.07 -88.02
CA CYS A 5 -17.59 24.09 -87.38
C CYS A 5 -17.40 22.74 -86.70
N THR A 6 -16.42 21.99 -87.22
CA THR A 6 -15.97 20.68 -86.73
C THR A 6 -15.11 20.83 -85.50
N ASP A 7 -15.23 19.84 -84.61
CA ASP A 7 -14.46 19.60 -83.41
C ASP A 7 -12.94 19.63 -83.63
N ASP A 8 -12.21 20.17 -82.65
CA ASP A 8 -10.86 19.66 -82.35
C ASP A 8 -10.75 19.33 -80.84
N ASN A 9 -11.26 18.16 -80.50
CA ASN A 9 -11.34 17.63 -79.14
C ASN A 9 -10.07 16.84 -78.73
N THR A 10 -8.95 17.06 -79.41
CA THR A 10 -7.70 16.30 -79.21
C THR A 10 -6.73 16.95 -78.21
N ALA A 11 -6.77 18.28 -78.04
CA ALA A 11 -5.90 18.99 -77.09
C ALA A 11 -6.38 18.88 -75.62
N TYR A 12 -7.70 18.88 -75.40
CA TYR A 12 -8.30 18.84 -74.06
C TYR A 12 -8.12 17.48 -73.37
N ASN A 13 -8.23 16.38 -74.12
CA ASN A 13 -8.04 15.02 -73.58
C ASN A 13 -6.58 14.69 -73.24
N LYS A 14 -5.60 15.36 -73.87
CA LYS A 14 -4.16 15.12 -73.62
C LYS A 14 -3.66 15.82 -72.35
N ALA A 15 -4.29 16.93 -71.96
CA ALA A 15 -3.96 17.67 -70.73
C ALA A 15 -4.55 17.01 -69.46
N GLN A 16 -5.74 16.39 -69.57
CA GLN A 16 -6.34 15.66 -68.45
C GLN A 16 -5.58 14.34 -68.17
N HIS A 17 -5.17 13.59 -69.19
CA HIS A 17 -4.41 12.34 -69.00
C HIS A 17 -3.04 12.52 -68.32
N LYS A 18 -2.35 13.65 -68.52
CA LYS A 18 -1.08 13.95 -67.83
C LYS A 18 -1.28 14.29 -66.35
N SER A 19 -2.38 14.95 -65.99
CA SER A 19 -2.68 15.33 -64.60
C SER A 19 -3.13 14.13 -63.75
N TYR A 20 -3.89 13.20 -64.34
CA TYR A 20 -4.27 11.94 -63.67
C TYR A 20 -3.08 10.99 -63.47
N ASN A 21 -2.15 10.89 -64.43
CA ASN A 21 -0.95 10.06 -64.25
C ASN A 21 0.04 10.64 -63.24
N PHE A 22 0.13 11.97 -63.10
CA PHE A 22 0.98 12.61 -62.09
C PHE A 22 0.41 12.47 -60.67
N MET A 23 -0.91 12.57 -60.53
CA MET A 23 -1.61 12.34 -59.24
C MET A 23 -1.60 10.86 -58.83
N LEU A 24 -1.76 9.91 -59.77
CA LEU A 24 -1.59 8.48 -59.47
C LEU A 24 -0.14 8.13 -59.09
N SER A 25 0.86 8.74 -59.74
CA SER A 25 2.28 8.52 -59.41
C SER A 25 2.65 8.99 -58.00
N CYS A 26 2.16 10.17 -57.57
CA CYS A 26 2.40 10.65 -56.21
C CYS A 26 1.67 9.81 -55.15
N PHE A 27 0.47 9.30 -55.46
CA PHE A 27 -0.29 8.48 -54.51
C PHE A 27 0.33 7.08 -54.33
N VAL A 28 0.84 6.48 -55.42
CA VAL A 28 1.57 5.20 -55.35
C VAL A 28 2.88 5.35 -54.58
N GLN A 29 3.64 6.43 -54.78
CA GLN A 29 4.88 6.68 -54.04
C GLN A 29 4.68 6.90 -52.53
N VAL A 30 3.57 7.54 -52.12
CA VAL A 30 3.25 7.73 -50.69
C VAL A 30 2.79 6.41 -50.05
N VAL A 31 2.02 5.60 -50.77
CA VAL A 31 1.57 4.29 -50.28
C VAL A 31 2.74 3.30 -50.19
N ASP A 32 3.64 3.27 -51.17
CA ASP A 32 4.83 2.42 -51.13
C ASP A 32 5.78 2.81 -49.99
N SER A 33 5.98 4.13 -49.77
CA SER A 33 6.82 4.61 -48.66
C SER A 33 6.20 4.33 -47.28
N LEU A 34 4.87 4.27 -47.15
CA LEU A 34 4.18 3.88 -45.93
C LEU A 34 4.20 2.36 -45.71
N ILE A 35 4.13 1.57 -46.78
CA ILE A 35 4.27 0.10 -46.75
C ILE A 35 5.70 -0.28 -46.35
N ASP A 36 6.72 0.35 -46.93
CA ASP A 36 8.12 0.11 -46.56
C ASP A 36 8.41 0.52 -45.11
N MET A 37 7.79 1.59 -44.60
CA MET A 37 7.90 1.97 -43.19
C MET A 37 7.19 0.96 -42.27
N CYS A 38 6.03 0.44 -42.66
CA CYS A 38 5.33 -0.63 -41.94
C CYS A 38 6.10 -1.95 -41.96
N ILE A 39 6.72 -2.33 -43.08
CA ILE A 39 7.57 -3.52 -43.20
C ILE A 39 8.85 -3.35 -42.38
N ALA A 40 9.46 -2.16 -42.39
CA ALA A 40 10.63 -1.86 -41.56
C ALA A 40 10.31 -1.89 -40.06
N LEU A 41 9.14 -1.38 -39.64
CA LEU A 41 8.65 -1.46 -38.26
C LEU A 41 8.31 -2.90 -37.86
N HIS A 42 7.73 -3.70 -38.77
CA HIS A 42 7.43 -5.12 -38.55
C HIS A 42 8.71 -5.98 -38.52
N GLN A 43 9.72 -5.70 -39.34
CA GLN A 43 11.02 -6.37 -39.29
C GLN A 43 11.83 -5.96 -38.05
N ARG A 44 11.70 -4.72 -37.56
CA ARG A 44 12.29 -4.28 -36.28
C ARG A 44 11.62 -4.96 -35.09
N SER A 45 10.29 -5.11 -35.10
CA SER A 45 9.57 -5.79 -34.02
C SER A 45 9.84 -7.30 -34.00
N GLN A 46 9.98 -7.95 -35.16
CA GLN A 46 10.34 -9.37 -35.24
C GLN A 46 11.78 -9.67 -34.77
N LYS A 47 12.72 -8.73 -34.90
CA LYS A 47 14.10 -8.89 -34.37
C LYS A 47 14.22 -8.62 -32.87
N LEU A 48 13.24 -7.95 -32.25
CA LEU A 48 13.19 -7.70 -30.80
C LEU A 48 12.35 -8.73 -30.02
N MET A 49 11.54 -9.53 -30.72
CA MET A 49 10.62 -10.47 -30.09
C MET A 49 11.21 -11.80 -29.55
N PRO A 50 12.43 -12.28 -29.92
CA PRO A 50 13.02 -13.42 -29.22
C PRO A 50 13.77 -13.01 -27.94
N PHE A 51 13.97 -11.71 -27.68
CA PHE A 51 14.67 -11.25 -26.47
C PHE A 51 13.74 -10.91 -25.31
N LEU A 52 12.49 -10.48 -25.58
CA LEU A 52 11.52 -10.14 -24.54
C LEU A 52 10.77 -11.36 -23.95
N VAL A 53 10.59 -12.45 -24.71
CA VAL A 53 9.93 -13.66 -24.20
C VAL A 53 10.88 -14.51 -23.34
N GLY A 54 12.20 -14.42 -23.57
CA GLY A 54 13.21 -15.10 -22.74
C GLY A 54 13.42 -14.47 -21.36
N ILE A 55 13.17 -13.16 -21.22
CA ILE A 55 13.34 -12.44 -19.95
C ILE A 55 12.11 -12.62 -19.03
N VAL A 56 10.91 -12.76 -19.59
CA VAL A 56 9.68 -12.94 -18.80
C VAL A 56 9.59 -14.34 -18.19
N CYS A 57 10.19 -15.37 -18.80
CA CYS A 57 10.19 -16.73 -18.26
C CYS A 57 11.32 -17.04 -17.24
N LEU A 58 12.28 -16.12 -17.02
CA LEU A 58 13.32 -16.29 -15.99
C LEU A 58 12.92 -15.73 -14.61
N PHE A 59 11.76 -15.07 -14.50
CA PHE A 59 11.14 -14.69 -13.23
C PHE A 59 10.11 -15.74 -12.75
N GLY A 60 10.30 -16.99 -13.17
CA GLY A 60 9.56 -18.12 -12.61
C GLY A 60 9.96 -18.35 -11.17
N ALA A 61 9.05 -18.01 -10.26
CA ALA A 61 8.92 -18.58 -8.92
C ALA A 61 10.21 -18.59 -8.06
N LEU A 62 10.71 -17.41 -7.69
CA LEU A 62 11.26 -17.28 -6.35
C LEU A 62 10.07 -17.14 -5.39
N SER A 63 9.45 -18.26 -5.05
CA SER A 63 8.76 -18.33 -3.76
C SER A 63 9.85 -18.06 -2.73
N ALA A 64 9.88 -16.85 -2.18
CA ALA A 64 10.64 -16.59 -0.97
C ALA A 64 9.99 -17.43 0.13
N GLN A 65 10.39 -18.70 0.22
CA GLN A 65 10.26 -19.45 1.45
C GLN A 65 11.07 -18.62 2.44
N ALA A 66 10.39 -17.97 3.39
CA ALA A 66 11.11 -17.35 4.50
C ALA A 66 11.89 -18.49 5.17
N ASP A 67 13.22 -18.41 5.15
CA ASP A 67 14.06 -19.35 5.88
C ASP A 67 13.60 -19.39 7.34
N ASP A 68 13.54 -20.58 7.93
CA ASP A 68 13.25 -20.72 9.35
C ASP A 68 14.24 -19.84 10.14
N PRO A 69 13.75 -19.09 11.15
CA PRO A 69 14.60 -18.21 11.93
C PRO A 69 15.79 -19.00 12.51
N PRO A 70 17.00 -18.40 12.56
CA PRO A 70 18.18 -19.10 13.04
C PRO A 70 17.94 -19.66 14.43
N PRO A 71 18.39 -20.89 14.72
CA PRO A 71 18.12 -21.54 15.99
C PRO A 71 18.69 -20.69 17.14
N LEU A 72 17.86 -20.48 18.16
CA LEU A 72 18.28 -19.80 19.39
C LEU A 72 19.46 -20.56 20.00
N THR A 73 20.57 -19.87 20.28
CA THR A 73 21.74 -20.48 20.91
C THR A 73 21.53 -20.57 22.42
N GLY A 74 21.60 -21.78 22.98
CA GLY A 74 21.34 -22.07 24.40
C GLY A 74 20.25 -23.13 24.63
N ASN A 75 19.84 -23.34 25.88
CA ASN A 75 18.74 -24.24 26.24
C ASN A 75 17.38 -23.55 26.09
N PHE A 76 17.04 -23.18 24.86
CA PHE A 76 15.74 -22.58 24.53
C PHE A 76 14.89 -23.59 23.75
N HIS A 77 13.62 -23.65 24.07
CA HIS A 77 12.62 -24.36 23.30
C HIS A 77 11.69 -23.33 22.65
N GLN A 78 11.59 -23.35 21.32
CA GLN A 78 10.65 -22.53 20.58
C GLN A 78 9.40 -23.35 20.30
N THR A 79 8.25 -22.79 20.68
CA THR A 79 6.93 -23.38 20.39
C THR A 79 6.11 -22.33 19.66
N GLN A 80 5.49 -22.73 18.55
CA GLN A 80 4.56 -21.86 17.86
C GLN A 80 3.24 -21.78 18.63
N ILE A 81 2.86 -20.58 19.07
CA ILE A 81 1.62 -20.31 19.83
C ILE A 81 0.47 -19.81 18.95
N ALA A 82 0.79 -19.20 17.80
CA ALA A 82 -0.15 -18.62 16.85
C ALA A 82 0.44 -18.69 15.43
N GLY A 83 -0.39 -18.67 14.40
CA GLY A 83 0.03 -18.71 12.98
C GLY A 83 -0.98 -18.02 12.08
N TYR A 84 -0.71 -17.92 10.78
CA TYR A 84 -1.62 -17.31 9.81
C TYR A 84 -2.07 -15.88 10.19
N LEU A 85 -1.10 -15.05 10.58
CA LEU A 85 -1.32 -13.66 10.98
C LEU A 85 -1.01 -12.71 9.81
N ALA A 86 -1.85 -11.70 9.62
CA ALA A 86 -1.69 -10.67 8.61
C ALA A 86 -1.01 -9.42 9.19
N ALA A 87 0.30 -9.28 8.96
CA ALA A 87 1.11 -8.18 9.47
C ALA A 87 0.89 -7.91 10.98
N PRO A 88 1.17 -8.90 11.85
CA PRO A 88 1.03 -8.74 13.30
C PRO A 88 2.00 -7.67 13.82
N TRP A 89 1.58 -6.91 14.85
CA TRP A 89 2.36 -5.81 15.40
C TRP A 89 2.72 -6.00 16.87
N ALA A 90 1.73 -6.21 17.73
CA ALA A 90 1.91 -6.41 19.16
C ALA A 90 1.11 -7.62 19.65
N ALA A 91 1.55 -8.20 20.77
CA ALA A 91 0.87 -9.28 21.45
C ALA A 91 0.80 -8.99 22.96
N ALA A 92 -0.34 -9.28 23.57
CA ALA A 92 -0.55 -9.23 25.01
C ALA A 92 -1.07 -10.59 25.48
N GLU A 93 -0.51 -11.11 26.58
CA GLU A 93 -1.05 -12.30 27.23
C GLU A 93 -2.48 -12.01 27.68
N ASN A 94 -3.40 -12.90 27.32
CA ASN A 94 -4.79 -12.79 27.72
C ASN A 94 -4.96 -13.46 29.09
N PRO A 95 -5.38 -12.74 30.15
CA PRO A 95 -5.61 -13.33 31.47
C PRO A 95 -6.77 -14.34 31.47
N LEU A 96 -7.62 -14.34 30.44
CA LEU A 96 -8.64 -15.37 30.20
C LEU A 96 -8.07 -16.63 29.50
N GLY A 97 -6.79 -16.59 29.12
CA GLY A 97 -6.06 -17.66 28.46
C GLY A 97 -5.66 -17.32 27.02
N GLY A 98 -4.41 -17.62 26.66
CA GLY A 98 -3.85 -17.39 25.34
C GLY A 98 -3.36 -15.96 25.13
N TRP A 99 -3.63 -15.37 23.96
CA TRP A 99 -3.03 -14.12 23.50
C TRP A 99 -4.01 -13.24 22.72
N LEU A 100 -3.88 -11.93 22.88
CA LEU A 100 -4.44 -10.93 21.99
C LEU A 100 -3.34 -10.36 21.10
N ILE A 101 -3.52 -10.40 19.79
CA ILE A 101 -2.50 -9.99 18.81
C ILE A 101 -3.10 -8.91 17.91
N THR A 102 -2.49 -7.75 17.81
CA THR A 102 -2.90 -6.72 16.86
C THR A 102 -2.35 -7.01 15.47
N GLU A 103 -3.20 -6.86 14.47
CA GLU A 103 -2.83 -6.86 13.06
C GLU A 103 -3.00 -5.45 12.51
N ARG A 104 -2.00 -4.96 11.76
CA ARG A 104 -1.97 -3.57 11.27
C ARG A 104 -3.22 -3.15 10.51
N GLY A 105 -3.92 -4.09 9.88
CA GLY A 105 -5.18 -3.86 9.17
C GLY A 105 -6.38 -3.42 10.03
N GLY A 106 -6.21 -3.32 11.35
CA GLY A 106 -7.30 -2.90 12.25
C GLY A 106 -8.06 -4.07 12.89
N THR A 107 -7.42 -5.24 12.99
CA THR A 107 -8.01 -6.44 13.58
C THR A 107 -7.21 -6.85 14.82
N ILE A 108 -7.91 -7.29 15.86
CA ILE A 108 -7.29 -8.03 16.98
C ILE A 108 -7.60 -9.51 16.77
N ILE A 109 -6.57 -10.34 16.85
CA ILE A 109 -6.71 -11.79 16.88
C ILE A 109 -6.68 -12.24 18.34
N GLU A 110 -7.77 -12.85 18.82
CA GLU A 110 -7.81 -13.55 20.10
C GLU A 110 -7.52 -15.03 19.85
N TYR A 111 -6.36 -15.47 20.33
CA TYR A 111 -5.93 -16.86 20.32
C TYR A 111 -6.11 -17.45 21.71
N THR A 112 -6.83 -18.57 21.83
CA THR A 112 -7.01 -19.23 23.14
C THR A 112 -5.96 -20.32 23.35
N ASN A 113 -5.76 -20.75 24.61
CA ASN A 113 -4.90 -21.89 24.93
C ASN A 113 -5.37 -23.21 24.29
N ALA A 114 -6.63 -23.30 23.87
CA ALA A 114 -7.16 -24.45 23.13
C ALA A 114 -6.84 -24.39 21.62
N GLY A 115 -6.10 -23.37 21.16
CA GLY A 115 -5.75 -23.17 19.75
C GLY A 115 -6.85 -22.54 18.90
N GLN A 116 -7.94 -22.05 19.52
CA GLN A 116 -9.00 -21.35 18.79
C GLN A 116 -8.53 -19.96 18.40
N ARG A 117 -8.79 -19.57 17.15
CA ARG A 117 -8.51 -18.25 16.59
C ARG A 117 -9.83 -17.51 16.38
N LEU A 118 -9.97 -16.34 16.99
CA LEU A 118 -11.08 -15.41 16.78
C LEU A 118 -10.54 -14.10 16.19
N GLU A 119 -11.15 -13.63 15.11
CA GLU A 119 -10.87 -12.30 14.56
C GLU A 119 -11.86 -11.29 15.15
N ILE A 120 -11.35 -10.18 15.64
CA ILE A 120 -12.12 -9.08 16.18
C ILE A 120 -11.77 -7.84 15.35
N PRO A 121 -12.46 -7.61 14.21
CA PRO A 121 -12.24 -6.41 13.42
C PRO A 121 -12.71 -5.19 14.22
N LEU A 122 -11.91 -4.14 14.24
CA LEU A 122 -12.23 -2.90 14.95
C LEU A 122 -12.83 -1.87 13.98
N GLN A 123 -13.76 -1.06 14.48
CA GLN A 123 -14.18 0.16 13.81
C GLN A 123 -13.32 1.31 14.34
N ILE A 124 -12.33 1.70 13.55
CA ILE A 124 -11.43 2.81 13.84
C ILE A 124 -11.66 3.89 12.78
N ASP A 125 -12.17 5.04 13.19
CA ASP A 125 -12.39 6.18 12.29
C ASP A 125 -11.06 6.62 11.65
N GLN A 126 -11.07 6.78 10.33
CA GLN A 126 -9.92 7.18 9.50
C GLN A 126 -8.63 6.38 9.78
N LEU A 127 -8.73 5.06 10.04
CA LEU A 127 -7.54 4.23 10.19
C LEU A 127 -6.65 4.32 8.94
N TYR A 128 -5.39 4.68 9.13
CA TYR A 128 -4.42 4.83 8.04
C TYR A 128 -3.45 3.65 8.02
N VAL A 129 -3.55 2.81 6.98
CA VAL A 129 -2.73 1.59 6.82
C VAL A 129 -1.80 1.75 5.61
N ALA A 130 -0.61 2.29 5.85
CA ALA A 130 0.45 2.40 4.84
C ALA A 130 1.82 2.37 5.52
N GLY A 131 2.87 1.94 4.82
CA GLY A 131 4.25 1.94 5.35
C GLY A 131 4.38 1.16 6.66
N GLN A 132 4.56 1.86 7.80
CA GLN A 132 4.57 1.33 9.17
C GLN A 132 3.28 1.63 9.97
N GLY A 133 2.34 2.38 9.39
CA GLY A 133 1.07 2.78 10.02
C GLY A 133 0.01 1.68 9.98
N GLY A 134 -0.94 1.77 10.91
CA GLY A 134 -2.06 0.84 11.06
C GLY A 134 -2.46 0.75 12.53
N LEU A 135 -3.08 -0.35 12.92
CA LEU A 135 -3.21 -0.72 14.34
C LEU A 135 -1.86 -1.17 14.88
N LEU A 136 -1.43 -0.62 16.01
CA LEU A 136 -0.09 -0.80 16.55
C LEU A 136 -0.14 -1.57 17.88
N ASP A 137 0.07 -0.90 19.01
CA ASP A 137 0.24 -1.55 20.31
C ASP A 137 -1.10 -1.81 21.01
N ILE A 138 -1.08 -2.74 21.97
CA ILE A 138 -2.23 -3.11 22.79
C ILE A 138 -1.84 -3.25 24.26
N VAL A 139 -2.62 -2.64 25.14
CA VAL A 139 -2.51 -2.79 26.60
C VAL A 139 -3.88 -3.13 27.16
N LEU A 140 -3.94 -4.16 28.01
CA LEU A 140 -5.19 -4.57 28.66
C LEU A 140 -5.48 -3.64 29.85
N ALA A 141 -6.75 -3.33 30.08
CA ALA A 141 -7.16 -2.67 31.31
C ALA A 141 -6.92 -3.59 32.52
N ASP A 142 -6.74 -3.01 33.72
CA ASP A 142 -6.53 -3.79 34.95
C ASP A 142 -7.75 -4.68 35.27
N ASP A 143 -8.95 -4.25 34.86
CA ASP A 143 -10.22 -4.94 34.99
C ASP A 143 -10.61 -5.72 33.71
N PHE A 144 -9.64 -6.08 32.84
CA PHE A 144 -9.92 -6.67 31.53
C PHE A 144 -10.76 -7.95 31.61
N THR A 145 -10.61 -8.75 32.68
CA THR A 145 -11.38 -9.98 32.88
C THR A 145 -12.88 -9.73 33.01
N GLU A 146 -13.28 -8.55 33.51
CA GLU A 146 -14.68 -8.14 33.63
C GLU A 146 -15.11 -7.19 32.50
N SER A 147 -14.28 -6.20 32.18
CA SER A 147 -14.62 -5.08 31.28
C SER A 147 -14.33 -5.36 29.80
N ARG A 148 -13.46 -6.34 29.52
CA ARG A 148 -12.89 -6.60 28.18
C ARG A 148 -12.28 -5.34 27.54
N ARG A 149 -11.89 -4.34 28.33
CA ARG A 149 -11.38 -3.05 27.84
C ARG A 149 -9.91 -3.14 27.48
N VAL A 150 -9.58 -2.63 26.31
CA VAL A 150 -8.20 -2.49 25.83
C VAL A 150 -7.89 -1.04 25.49
N TYR A 151 -6.61 -0.71 25.55
CA TYR A 151 -6.03 0.54 25.10
C TYR A 151 -5.12 0.27 23.92
N LEU A 152 -5.22 1.11 22.90
CA LEU A 152 -4.62 0.87 21.60
C LEU A 152 -3.87 2.12 21.15
N SER A 153 -2.78 1.91 20.43
CA SER A 153 -2.19 2.94 19.59
C SER A 153 -2.40 2.58 18.13
N PHE A 154 -2.64 3.60 17.29
CA PHE A 154 -2.95 3.39 15.87
C PHE A 154 -2.66 4.64 15.05
N ALA A 155 -2.41 4.47 13.76
CA ALA A 155 -2.24 5.55 12.81
C ALA A 155 -3.59 5.97 12.20
N VAL A 156 -3.82 7.28 12.05
CA VAL A 156 -5.05 7.84 11.47
C VAL A 156 -4.74 8.91 10.43
N GLY A 157 -5.69 9.17 9.53
CA GLY A 157 -5.59 10.18 8.47
C GLY A 157 -5.42 9.55 7.09
N ASP A 158 -4.60 10.17 6.24
CA ASP A 158 -4.34 9.73 4.88
C ASP A 158 -2.89 10.03 4.42
N ASP A 159 -2.61 9.83 3.13
CA ASP A 159 -1.28 10.03 2.55
C ASP A 159 -0.79 11.49 2.63
N SER A 160 -1.72 12.46 2.66
CA SER A 160 -1.37 13.88 2.75
C SER A 160 -1.17 14.34 4.20
N GLU A 161 -1.92 13.73 5.13
CA GLU A 161 -1.90 14.13 6.52
C GLU A 161 -2.26 12.95 7.43
N ASN A 162 -1.28 12.44 8.16
CA ASN A 162 -1.45 11.33 9.10
C ASN A 162 -0.80 11.58 10.47
N TYR A 163 -1.28 10.81 11.44
CA TYR A 163 -1.01 11.01 12.87
C TYR A 163 -0.92 9.69 13.63
N LEU A 164 -0.19 9.70 14.75
CA LEU A 164 -0.31 8.66 15.78
C LEU A 164 -1.44 9.04 16.76
N ALA A 165 -2.28 8.08 17.10
CA ALA A 165 -3.36 8.22 18.06
C ALA A 165 -3.30 7.15 19.15
N PHE A 166 -3.95 7.46 20.27
CA PHE A 166 -4.23 6.58 21.40
C PHE A 166 -5.74 6.55 21.64
N GLY A 167 -6.28 5.37 21.92
CA GLY A 167 -7.71 5.18 22.13
C GLY A 167 -8.03 3.94 22.94
N THR A 168 -9.32 3.70 23.16
CA THR A 168 -9.81 2.57 23.93
C THR A 168 -11.07 1.97 23.31
N THR A 169 -11.30 0.69 23.56
CA THR A 169 -12.54 0.01 23.23
C THR A 169 -12.78 -1.15 24.19
N GLN A 170 -14.01 -1.67 24.24
CA GLN A 170 -14.33 -2.93 24.90
C GLN A 170 -14.49 -4.00 23.83
N LEU A 171 -13.82 -5.14 23.97
CA LEU A 171 -13.86 -6.24 22.99
C LEU A 171 -15.15 -7.06 23.14
N VAL A 172 -16.29 -6.41 22.87
CA VAL A 172 -17.65 -6.95 22.95
C VAL A 172 -18.43 -6.62 21.67
N GLY A 173 -19.23 -7.57 21.19
CA GLY A 173 -19.95 -7.46 19.91
C GLY A 173 -19.07 -7.76 18.69
N ASP A 174 -19.65 -7.59 17.50
CA ASP A 174 -19.04 -8.06 16.25
C ASP A 174 -17.93 -7.13 15.73
N LYS A 175 -18.08 -5.83 15.94
CA LYS A 175 -17.14 -4.80 15.46
C LYS A 175 -17.01 -3.66 16.46
N PRO A 176 -16.21 -3.84 17.53
CA PRO A 176 -16.05 -2.82 18.55
C PRO A 176 -15.56 -1.48 17.98
N GLU A 177 -16.22 -0.40 18.37
CA GLU A 177 -15.82 0.96 17.99
C GLU A 177 -14.69 1.44 18.91
N VAL A 178 -13.63 1.98 18.33
CA VAL A 178 -12.51 2.54 19.06
C VAL A 178 -12.74 4.02 19.30
N GLN A 179 -12.87 4.38 20.57
CA GLN A 179 -12.90 5.76 21.00
C GLN A 179 -11.48 6.33 20.99
N ARG A 180 -11.23 7.31 20.12
CA ARG A 180 -9.98 8.07 20.10
C ARG A 180 -9.93 9.03 21.30
N LEU A 181 -8.90 8.93 22.12
CA LEU A 181 -8.73 9.72 23.35
C LEU A 181 -7.65 10.80 23.20
N PHE A 182 -6.59 10.50 22.42
CA PHE A 182 -5.47 11.41 22.21
C PHE A 182 -4.90 11.25 20.81
N THR A 183 -4.44 12.36 20.22
CA THR A 183 -3.75 12.40 18.93
C THR A 183 -2.48 13.24 19.05
N VAL A 184 -1.38 12.73 18.52
CA VAL A 184 -0.14 13.48 18.32
C VAL A 184 -0.42 14.60 17.32
N LYS A 185 -0.40 15.86 17.75
CA LYS A 185 -0.92 16.99 16.95
C LYS A 185 -0.04 17.45 15.80
N THR A 186 1.20 16.96 15.71
CA THR A 186 2.11 17.32 14.61
C THR A 186 1.85 16.38 13.45
N ALA A 187 1.23 16.91 12.39
CA ALA A 187 0.93 16.15 11.19
C ALA A 187 2.19 15.84 10.38
N LYS A 188 2.14 14.75 9.61
CA LYS A 188 3.14 14.38 8.62
C LYS A 188 2.48 13.68 7.42
N ASP A 189 3.19 13.62 6.30
CA ASP A 189 2.80 12.97 5.05
C ASP A 189 3.62 11.69 4.76
N THR A 190 4.60 11.36 5.61
CA THR A 190 5.36 10.11 5.48
C THR A 190 4.63 8.96 6.20
N PRO A 191 4.52 7.75 5.62
CA PRO A 191 3.83 6.63 6.26
C PRO A 191 4.74 5.82 7.21
N VAL A 192 5.74 6.44 7.83
CA VAL A 192 6.77 5.76 8.63
C VAL A 192 7.05 6.47 9.96
N HIS A 193 7.78 5.80 10.85
CA HIS A 193 8.28 6.34 12.12
C HIS A 193 7.17 6.85 13.05
N TYR A 194 6.14 6.01 13.27
CA TYR A 194 5.06 6.33 14.21
C TYR A 194 5.47 6.10 15.67
N GLY A 195 6.30 5.10 15.97
CA GLY A 195 6.50 4.63 17.34
C GLY A 195 5.27 3.84 17.79
N GLY A 196 4.54 4.35 18.77
CA GLY A 196 3.26 3.79 19.21
C GLY A 196 3.32 2.81 20.38
N ARG A 197 4.49 2.50 20.95
CA ARG A 197 4.56 1.68 22.18
C ARG A 197 3.87 2.41 23.34
N LEU A 198 3.01 1.70 24.07
CA LEU A 198 2.27 2.16 25.22
C LEU A 198 2.81 1.51 26.50
N LEU A 199 2.74 2.25 27.60
CA LEU A 199 2.97 1.74 28.94
C LEU A 199 2.07 2.46 29.94
N LYS A 200 1.24 1.71 30.67
CA LYS A 200 0.50 2.24 31.80
C LYS A 200 1.41 2.26 33.03
N MET A 201 1.51 3.41 33.68
CA MET A 201 2.35 3.63 34.85
C MET A 201 1.57 3.32 36.14
N ALA A 202 2.30 3.02 37.21
CA ALA A 202 1.71 2.71 38.52
C ALA A 202 0.89 3.84 39.14
N ASP A 203 1.14 5.09 38.74
CA ASP A 203 0.38 6.26 39.18
C ASP A 203 -0.87 6.55 38.32
N GLY A 204 -1.20 5.64 37.40
CA GLY A 204 -2.35 5.75 36.50
C GLY A 204 -2.10 6.57 35.23
N THR A 205 -0.92 7.20 35.09
CA THR A 205 -0.56 7.92 33.85
C THR A 205 -0.09 6.95 32.75
N TRP A 206 -0.10 7.41 31.51
CA TRP A 206 0.35 6.67 30.35
C TRP A 206 1.67 7.24 29.82
N LEU A 207 2.55 6.35 29.35
CA LEU A 207 3.62 6.69 28.43
C LEU A 207 3.28 6.20 27.03
N MET A 208 3.53 7.03 26.02
CA MET A 208 3.47 6.63 24.61
C MET A 208 4.72 7.11 23.88
N THR A 209 5.40 6.21 23.18
CA THR A 209 6.48 6.61 22.26
C THR A 209 5.86 7.22 21.00
N SER A 210 6.35 8.37 20.57
CA SER A 210 6.05 8.97 19.27
C SER A 210 7.34 9.06 18.47
N GLY A 211 7.35 8.43 17.30
CA GLY A 211 8.48 8.49 16.38
C GLY A 211 8.62 9.87 15.73
N ASP A 212 9.72 10.08 15.03
CA ASP A 212 10.12 11.39 14.52
C ASP A 212 9.56 11.71 13.12
N GLY A 213 8.79 10.79 12.51
CA GLY A 213 8.22 10.96 11.17
C GLY A 213 9.22 10.85 10.01
N PHE A 214 10.42 10.31 10.23
CA PHE A 214 11.50 10.12 9.24
C PHE A 214 12.03 11.41 8.62
N ASP A 215 11.31 12.04 7.69
CA ASP A 215 11.69 13.33 7.09
C ASP A 215 11.46 14.51 8.04
N TYR A 216 10.76 14.25 9.15
CA TYR A 216 10.47 15.22 10.19
C TYR A 216 11.44 15.08 11.39
N ARG A 217 12.58 14.40 11.23
CA ARG A 217 13.52 14.09 12.33
C ARG A 217 13.95 15.31 13.17
N GLU A 218 14.04 16.49 12.57
CA GLU A 218 14.39 17.75 13.24
C GLU A 218 13.32 18.16 14.26
N GLN A 219 12.07 17.72 14.09
CA GLN A 219 10.97 17.90 15.05
C GLN A 219 11.26 17.23 16.40
N ALA A 220 12.10 16.20 16.44
CA ALA A 220 12.55 15.57 17.69
C ALA A 220 13.25 16.58 18.61
N GLN A 221 13.94 17.58 18.06
CA GLN A 221 14.62 18.64 18.83
C GLN A 221 13.69 19.82 19.20
N GLN A 222 12.51 19.91 18.56
CA GLN A 222 11.55 20.96 18.82
C GLN A 222 10.68 20.63 20.03
N LYS A 223 10.69 21.50 21.06
CA LYS A 223 9.96 21.30 22.31
C LYS A 223 8.44 21.44 22.16
N ASN A 224 8.00 22.20 21.16
CA ASN A 224 6.58 22.38 20.83
C ASN A 224 6.04 21.30 19.88
N SER A 225 6.89 20.36 19.45
CA SER A 225 6.50 19.22 18.63
C SER A 225 6.30 17.97 19.49
N MET A 226 5.34 17.15 19.08
CA MET A 226 5.07 15.86 19.71
C MET A 226 5.80 14.70 19.01
N LEU A 227 6.48 14.94 17.88
CA LEU A 227 7.27 13.91 17.17
C LEU A 227 8.63 13.68 17.84
N GLY A 228 9.08 12.43 17.83
CA GLY A 228 10.36 12.00 18.38
C GLY A 228 10.43 12.16 19.90
N LYS A 229 9.37 11.76 20.62
CA LYS A 229 9.20 11.96 22.07
C LYS A 229 8.77 10.67 22.78
N VAL A 230 8.98 10.65 24.09
CA VAL A 230 8.18 9.82 25.01
C VAL A 230 7.19 10.75 25.67
N LEU A 231 5.91 10.62 25.30
CA LEU A 231 4.82 11.44 25.80
C LEU A 231 4.29 10.84 27.09
N ARG A 232 3.95 11.68 28.08
CA ARG A 232 3.25 11.27 29.31
C ARG A 232 1.93 12.03 29.44
N PHE A 233 0.84 11.33 29.73
CA PHE A 233 -0.49 11.91 29.85
C PHE A 233 -1.37 11.14 30.85
N ASN A 234 -2.48 11.74 31.27
CA ASN A 234 -3.47 11.12 32.17
C ASN A 234 -4.56 10.40 31.37
#